data_AF-A0A954I8R7-F1
#
_entry.id   AF-A0A954I8R7-F1
#
_cell.length_a   1.000
_cell.length_b   1.000
_cell.length_c   1.000
_cell.angle_alpha   90.00
_cell.angle_beta   90.00
_cell.angle_gamma   90.00
#
_symmetry.space_group_name_H-M   'P 1'
#
loop_
_entity.id
_entity.type
_entity.pdbx_description
1 polymer ?
#
loop_
_entity_poly.entity_id
_entity_poly.type
_entity_poly.pdbx_seq_one_letter_code
_entity_poly.pdbx_strand_id
1 'polypeptide(L)'
;MSEEPSNLTTSQFLISAGIVEGGLLIVAFAGGWLTGCGPLDRLEFTSRDLLLGVMASLPMLVLLAICMLSRSRGLRAVRDLVRELVGPVLQECRLVDLILLAMLAGICEEAAFRGFLYFWIERWNPFLAVFIVNMAFAAAHSITPAYAVLAGFLGWIWQLEKM
;
A
#
# COMPACT_ATOMS: atom_id res chain seq x y z
N MET A 1 8.12 -10.68 -37.40
CA MET A 1 8.01 -11.44 -36.14
C MET A 1 7.71 -10.41 -35.07
N SER A 2 6.42 -10.13 -34.86
CA SER A 2 5.97 -9.23 -33.80
C SER A 2 6.14 -9.98 -32.48
N GLU A 3 7.08 -9.57 -31.64
CA GLU A 3 7.12 -10.03 -30.26
C GLU A 3 5.78 -9.63 -29.62
N GLU A 4 4.94 -10.61 -29.28
CA GLU A 4 3.82 -10.34 -28.39
C GLU A 4 4.41 -9.83 -27.07
N PRO A 5 3.90 -8.73 -26.51
CA PRO A 5 4.37 -8.24 -25.22
C PRO A 5 4.20 -9.39 -24.21
N SER A 6 5.30 -9.80 -23.57
CA SER A 6 5.27 -10.90 -22.62
C SER A 6 4.38 -10.52 -21.45
N ASN A 7 3.13 -11.00 -21.45
CA ASN A 7 2.21 -10.79 -20.34
C ASN A 7 2.78 -11.47 -19.08
N LEU A 8 2.78 -10.75 -17.95
CA LEU A 8 3.19 -11.31 -16.65
C LEU A 8 2.29 -12.50 -16.32
N THR A 9 2.90 -13.64 -15.99
CA THR A 9 2.14 -14.78 -15.45
C THR A 9 1.71 -14.50 -14.01
N THR A 10 0.64 -15.15 -13.53
CA THR A 10 0.21 -15.05 -12.12
C THR A 10 1.34 -15.33 -11.15
N SER A 11 2.15 -16.36 -11.42
CA SER A 11 3.31 -16.71 -10.58
C SER A 11 4.35 -15.59 -10.54
N GLN A 12 4.69 -14.99 -11.69
CA GLN A 12 5.64 -13.87 -11.73
C GLN A 12 5.12 -12.66 -10.96
N PHE A 13 3.82 -12.36 -11.07
CA PHE A 13 3.19 -11.27 -10.33
C PHE A 13 3.22 -11.51 -8.82
N LEU A 14 2.77 -12.67 -8.35
CA LEU A 14 2.76 -13.01 -6.92
C LEU A 14 4.17 -13.07 -6.32
N ILE A 15 5.15 -13.60 -7.06
CA ILE A 15 6.55 -13.62 -6.64
C ILE A 15 7.11 -12.20 -6.58
N SER A 16 6.83 -11.37 -7.58
CA SER A 16 7.28 -9.97 -7.60
C SER A 16 6.71 -9.19 -6.42
N ALA A 17 5.41 -9.34 -6.14
CA ALA A 17 4.79 -8.76 -4.96
C ALA A 17 5.46 -9.27 -3.67
N GLY A 18 5.68 -10.58 -3.55
CA GLY A 18 6.38 -11.16 -2.41
C GLY A 18 7.79 -10.62 -2.18
N ILE A 19 8.56 -10.39 -3.26
CA ILE A 19 9.90 -9.82 -3.18
C ILE A 19 9.85 -8.35 -2.76
N VAL A 20 8.94 -7.56 -3.34
CA VAL A 20 8.80 -6.13 -3.01
C VAL A 20 8.36 -5.96 -1.56
N GLU A 21 7.31 -6.65 -1.15
CA GLU A 21 6.79 -6.60 0.22
C GLU A 21 7.79 -7.16 1.24
N GLY A 22 8.44 -8.28 0.92
CA GLY A 22 9.49 -8.85 1.75
C GLY A 22 10.70 -7.93 1.89
N GLY A 23 11.11 -7.28 0.80
CA GLY A 23 12.17 -6.27 0.80
C GLY A 23 11.82 -5.06 1.66
N LEU A 24 10.59 -4.56 1.56
CA LEU A 24 10.07 -3.48 2.39
C LEU A 24 10.12 -3.85 3.88
N LEU A 25 9.71 -5.07 4.22
CA LEU A 25 9.76 -5.58 5.59
C LEU A 25 11.21 -5.67 6.11
N ILE A 26 12.15 -6.18 5.29
CA ILE A 26 13.57 -6.23 5.65
C ILE A 26 14.11 -4.82 5.93
N VAL A 27 13.77 -3.83 5.10
CA VAL A 27 14.15 -2.43 5.31
C VAL A 27 13.60 -1.91 6.63
N ALA A 28 12.34 -2.22 6.96
CA ALA A 28 11.73 -1.83 8.23
C ALA A 28 12.48 -2.42 9.43
N PHE A 29 12.77 -3.72 9.42
CA PHE A 29 13.49 -4.37 10.53
C PHE A 29 14.96 -3.91 10.64
N ALA A 30 15.66 -3.76 9.52
CA ALA A 30 17.02 -3.25 9.52
C ALA A 30 17.07 -1.80 10.03
N GLY A 31 16.16 -0.95 9.56
CA GLY A 31 16.01 0.42 10.05
C GLY A 31 15.66 0.45 11.53
N GLY A 32 14.73 -0.38 11.97
CA GLY A 32 14.32 -0.46 13.36
C GLY A 32 15.43 -0.91 14.29
N TRP A 33 16.27 -1.85 13.84
CA TRP A 33 17.47 -2.25 14.58
C TRP A 33 18.48 -1.10 14.70
N LEU A 34 18.69 -0.31 13.64
CA LEU A 34 19.63 0.82 13.65
C LEU A 34 19.15 2.01 14.50
N THR A 35 17.84 2.24 14.59
CA THR A 35 17.27 3.40 15.29
C THR A 35 16.68 3.05 16.67
N GLY A 36 16.65 1.78 17.04
CA GLY A 36 15.95 1.29 18.23
C GLY A 36 14.43 1.52 18.16
N CYS A 37 13.84 1.47 16.96
CA CYS A 37 12.41 1.59 16.72
C CYS A 37 11.90 0.28 16.12
N GLY A 38 11.51 -0.71 16.92
CA GLY A 38 11.06 -1.99 16.39
C GLY A 38 9.78 -1.83 15.58
N PRO A 39 9.70 -2.37 14.33
CA PRO A 39 8.51 -2.25 13.48
C PRO A 39 7.25 -2.85 14.10
N LEU A 40 7.40 -3.75 15.07
CA LEU A 40 6.32 -4.48 15.72
C LEU A 40 6.07 -4.00 17.16
N ASP A 41 6.81 -3.01 17.66
CA ASP A 41 6.78 -2.61 19.08
C ASP A 41 5.39 -2.12 19.53
N ARG A 42 4.60 -1.58 18.61
CA ARG A 42 3.23 -1.08 18.86
C ARG A 42 2.16 -1.85 18.09
N LEU A 43 2.51 -3.04 17.59
CA LEU A 43 1.54 -3.89 16.90
C LEU A 43 0.74 -4.67 17.93
N GLU A 44 -0.51 -4.26 18.14
CA GLU A 44 -1.45 -4.96 19.01
C GLU A 44 -2.51 -5.68 18.18
N PHE A 45 -2.73 -6.96 18.50
CA PHE A 45 -3.77 -7.76 17.87
C PHE A 45 -5.01 -7.78 18.76
N THR A 46 -5.77 -6.68 18.74
CA THR A 46 -7.05 -6.60 19.45
C THR A 46 -8.23 -6.62 18.47
N SER A 47 -9.39 -7.08 18.92
CA SER A 47 -10.62 -7.01 18.11
C SER A 47 -11.01 -5.58 17.77
N ARG A 48 -10.63 -4.61 18.63
CA ARG A 48 -10.83 -3.19 18.40
C ARG A 48 -9.99 -2.71 17.23
N ASP A 49 -8.70 -3.05 17.20
CA ASP A 49 -7.79 -2.64 16.12
C ASP A 49 -8.17 -3.31 14.79
N LEU A 50 -8.62 -4.56 14.84
CA LEU A 50 -9.19 -5.22 13.66
C LEU A 50 -10.41 -4.47 13.12
N LEU A 51 -11.34 -4.08 14.00
CA LEU A 51 -12.53 -3.32 13.59
C LEU A 51 -12.15 -1.95 13.02
N LEU A 52 -11.22 -1.24 13.66
CA LEU A 52 -10.73 0.05 13.19
C LEU A 52 -10.05 -0.09 11.82
N GLY A 53 -9.24 -1.12 11.60
CA GLY A 53 -8.64 -1.41 10.29
C GLY A 53 -9.69 -1.68 9.20
N VAL A 54 -10.73 -2.46 9.52
CA VAL A 54 -11.86 -2.67 8.59
C VAL A 54 -12.58 -1.35 8.30
N MET A 55 -12.85 -0.53 9.31
CA MET A 55 -13.50 0.77 9.13
C MET A 55 -12.62 1.74 8.34
N ALA A 56 -11.30 1.72 8.52
CA ALA A 56 -10.33 2.54 7.79
C ALA A 56 -10.24 2.16 6.30
N SER A 57 -10.63 0.92 5.93
CA SER A 57 -10.76 0.52 4.53
C SER A 57 -11.99 1.13 3.84
N LEU A 58 -13.04 1.53 4.58
CA LEU A 58 -14.28 2.05 3.99
C LEU A 58 -14.07 3.33 3.19
N PRO A 59 -13.36 4.38 3.67
CA PRO A 59 -13.00 5.53 2.86
C PRO A 59 -12.26 5.16 1.57
N MET A 60 -11.38 4.14 1.63
CA MET A 60 -10.65 3.69 0.45
C MET A 60 -11.58 3.04 -0.58
N LEU A 61 -12.55 2.23 -0.12
CA LEU A 61 -13.59 1.65 -0.96
C LEU A 61 -14.50 2.72 -1.58
N VAL A 62 -14.86 3.76 -0.81
CA VAL A 62 -15.61 4.92 -1.32
C VAL A 62 -14.82 5.63 -2.41
N LEU A 63 -13.53 5.88 -2.18
CA LEU A 63 -12.66 6.52 -3.18
C LEU A 63 -12.51 5.64 -4.43
N LEU A 64 -12.35 4.33 -4.27
CA LEU A 64 -12.35 3.38 -5.38
C LEU A 64 -13.65 3.44 -6.17
N ALA A 65 -14.81 3.48 -5.51
CA ALA A 65 -16.11 3.63 -6.16
C ALA A 65 -16.19 4.96 -6.93
N ILE A 66 -15.73 6.07 -6.35
CA ILE A 66 -15.63 7.37 -7.03
C ILE A 66 -14.73 7.24 -8.27
N CYS A 67 -13.56 6.61 -8.17
CA CYS A 67 -12.66 6.39 -9.30
C CYS A 67 -13.31 5.55 -10.41
N MET A 68 -14.07 4.51 -10.06
CA MET A 68 -14.77 3.66 -11.03
C MET A 68 -15.88 4.39 -11.77
N LEU A 69 -16.64 5.24 -11.06
CA LEU A 69 -17.80 5.96 -11.58
C LEU A 69 -17.45 7.30 -12.22
N SER A 70 -16.25 7.85 -11.96
CA SER A 70 -15.86 9.17 -12.41
C SER A 70 -15.75 9.29 -13.93
N ARG A 71 -16.24 10.44 -14.45
CA ARG A 71 -16.04 10.85 -15.84
C ARG A 71 -14.84 11.80 -16.00
N SER A 72 -13.95 11.91 -15.01
CA SER A 72 -12.69 12.65 -15.15
C SER A 72 -11.73 11.96 -16.13
N ARG A 73 -11.02 12.73 -16.95
CA ARG A 73 -9.99 12.19 -17.86
C ARG A 73 -8.84 11.53 -17.09
N GLY A 74 -8.38 12.14 -16.00
CA GLY A 74 -7.28 11.61 -15.20
C GLY A 74 -7.63 10.29 -14.50
N LEU A 75 -8.81 10.21 -13.89
CA LEU A 75 -9.25 8.98 -13.20
C LEU A 75 -9.55 7.84 -14.18
N ARG A 76 -10.07 8.14 -15.38
CA ARG A 76 -10.17 7.14 -16.44
C ARG A 76 -8.80 6.61 -16.86
N ALA A 77 -7.83 7.50 -17.10
CA ALA A 77 -6.48 7.08 -17.49
C ALA A 77 -5.84 6.17 -16.43
N VAL A 78 -5.99 6.49 -15.14
CA VAL A 78 -5.51 5.62 -14.04
C VAL A 78 -6.24 4.26 -14.06
N ARG A 79 -7.57 4.25 -14.18
CA ARG A 79 -8.35 3.00 -14.22
C ARG A 79 -7.97 2.13 -15.39
N ASP A 80 -7.85 2.72 -16.57
CA ASP A 80 -7.56 2.01 -17.81
C ASP A 80 -6.12 1.44 -17.74
N LEU A 81 -5.17 2.22 -17.23
CA LEU A 81 -3.80 1.76 -16.94
C LEU A 81 -3.77 0.58 -15.96
N VAL A 82 -4.47 0.67 -14.81
CA VAL A 82 -4.53 -0.43 -13.84
C VAL A 82 -5.17 -1.67 -14.46
N ARG A 83 -6.26 -1.50 -15.22
CA ARG A 83 -6.93 -2.59 -15.92
C ARG A 83 -6.02 -3.26 -16.95
N GLU A 84 -5.19 -2.50 -17.66
CA GLU A 84 -4.25 -3.05 -18.65
C GLU A 84 -3.06 -3.75 -17.98
N LEU A 85 -2.48 -3.15 -16.93
CA LEU A 85 -1.28 -3.67 -16.28
C LEU A 85 -1.53 -4.91 -15.41
N VAL A 86 -2.59 -4.89 -14.61
CA VAL A 86 -2.87 -5.94 -13.61
C VAL A 86 -4.19 -6.65 -13.84
N GLY A 87 -5.09 -6.12 -14.66
CA GLY A 87 -6.39 -6.74 -14.92
C GLY A 87 -6.33 -8.18 -15.43
N PRO A 88 -5.52 -8.51 -16.46
CA PRO A 88 -5.40 -9.88 -16.95
C PRO A 88 -4.92 -10.85 -15.86
N VAL A 89 -3.89 -10.45 -15.10
CA VAL A 89 -3.28 -11.29 -14.06
C VAL A 89 -4.23 -11.50 -12.89
N LEU A 90 -4.93 -10.45 -12.46
CA LEU A 90 -5.90 -10.53 -11.36
C LEU A 90 -7.12 -11.39 -11.69
N GLN A 91 -7.49 -11.51 -12.97
CA GLN A 91 -8.57 -12.41 -13.40
C GLN A 91 -8.17 -13.89 -13.31
N GLU A 92 -6.87 -14.19 -13.41
CA GLU A 92 -6.34 -15.54 -13.27
C GLU A 92 -6.11 -15.94 -11.80
N CYS A 93 -5.98 -14.96 -10.90
CA CYS A 93 -5.82 -15.20 -9.47
C CYS A 93 -7.05 -15.89 -8.85
N ARG A 94 -6.80 -16.88 -8.00
CA ARG A 94 -7.84 -17.44 -7.13
C ARG A 94 -8.12 -16.47 -6.00
N LEU A 95 -9.30 -16.57 -5.39
CA LEU A 95 -9.65 -15.77 -4.22
C LEU A 95 -8.62 -15.89 -3.08
N VAL A 96 -8.06 -17.09 -2.88
CA VAL A 96 -7.01 -17.32 -1.87
C VAL A 96 -5.74 -16.53 -2.19
N ASP A 97 -5.35 -16.40 -3.46
CA ASP A 97 -4.17 -15.64 -3.87
C ASP A 97 -4.36 -14.16 -3.56
N LEU A 98 -5.56 -13.62 -3.84
CA LEU A 98 -5.91 -12.23 -3.54
C LEU A 98 -5.95 -11.95 -2.03
N ILE A 99 -6.48 -12.87 -1.23
CA ILE A 99 -6.50 -12.75 0.23
C ILE A 99 -5.07 -12.77 0.79
N LEU A 100 -4.24 -13.71 0.35
CA LEU A 100 -2.84 -13.81 0.79
C LEU A 100 -2.04 -12.57 0.39
N LEU A 101 -2.23 -12.09 -0.84
CA LEU A 101 -1.58 -10.88 -1.34
C LEU A 101 -2.00 -9.65 -0.52
N ALA A 102 -3.29 -9.47 -0.27
CA ALA A 102 -3.81 -8.35 0.52
C ALA A 102 -3.30 -8.38 1.97
N MET A 103 -3.24 -9.57 2.59
CA MET A 103 -2.67 -9.71 3.93
C MET A 103 -1.17 -9.42 3.95
N LEU A 104 -0.42 -9.92 2.95
CA LEU A 104 1.02 -9.69 2.85
C LEU A 104 1.33 -8.19 2.73
N ALA A 105 0.70 -7.51 1.76
CA ALA A 105 0.88 -6.08 1.57
C ALA A 105 0.46 -5.29 2.82
N GLY A 106 -0.71 -5.57 3.38
CA GLY A 106 -1.19 -4.87 4.58
C GLY A 106 -0.24 -5.01 5.79
N ILE A 107 0.29 -6.21 6.04
CA ILE A 107 1.23 -6.44 7.15
C ILE A 107 2.57 -5.74 6.88
N CYS A 108 3.12 -5.87 5.68
CA CYS A 108 4.41 -5.28 5.33
C CYS A 108 4.36 -3.75 5.32
N GLU A 109 3.31 -3.17 4.75
CA GLU A 109 3.10 -1.72 4.74
C GLU A 109 2.86 -1.16 6.14
N GLU A 110 2.02 -1.80 6.98
CA GLU A 110 1.82 -1.36 8.37
C GLU A 110 3.15 -1.39 9.14
N ALA A 111 3.91 -2.50 9.06
CA ALA A 111 5.19 -2.62 9.74
C ALA A 111 6.21 -1.56 9.27
N ALA A 112 6.30 -1.31 7.96
CA ALA A 112 7.30 -0.40 7.41
C ALA A 112 6.95 1.08 7.59
N PHE A 113 5.73 1.48 7.22
CA PHE A 113 5.34 2.89 7.21
C PHE A 113 4.89 3.37 8.59
N ARG A 114 4.08 2.58 9.32
CA ARG A 114 3.56 2.97 10.65
C ARG A 114 4.40 2.44 11.80
N GLY A 115 4.71 1.15 11.74
CA GLY A 115 5.49 0.46 12.78
C GLY A 115 6.90 1.03 12.91
N PHE A 116 7.55 1.31 11.79
CA PHE A 116 8.92 1.83 11.77
C PHE A 116 9.00 3.32 11.41
N LEU A 117 8.68 3.70 10.16
CA LEU A 117 9.02 5.02 9.64
C LEU A 117 8.31 6.15 10.40
N TYR A 118 7.01 6.02 10.65
CA TYR A 118 6.23 6.95 11.45
C TYR A 118 6.79 7.02 12.88
N PHE A 119 6.91 5.87 13.55
CA PHE A 119 7.38 5.82 14.94
C PHE A 119 8.81 6.36 15.12
N TRP A 120 9.67 6.22 14.12
CA TRP A 120 11.00 6.81 14.17
C TRP A 120 10.96 8.34 14.07
N ILE A 121 10.16 8.88 13.15
CA ILE A 121 10.10 10.33 12.90
C ILE A 121 9.25 11.04 13.97
N GLU A 122 8.23 10.38 14.53
CA GLU A 122 7.34 10.98 15.55
C GLU A 122 8.13 11.45 16.78
N ARG A 123 9.24 10.76 17.10
CA ARG A 123 10.16 11.10 18.21
C ARG A 123 10.71 12.52 18.10
N TRP A 124 10.75 13.07 16.90
CA TRP A 124 11.24 14.41 16.61
C TRP A 124 10.08 15.38 16.42
N ASN A 125 9.10 15.01 15.58
CA ASN A 125 7.92 15.83 15.32
C ASN A 125 6.77 14.98 14.72
N PRO A 126 5.62 14.86 15.40
CA PRO A 126 4.48 14.08 14.92
C PRO A 126 3.90 14.57 13.58
N PHE A 127 3.84 15.89 13.35
CA PHE A 127 3.35 16.43 12.09
C PHE A 127 4.28 16.10 10.93
N LEU A 128 5.60 16.17 11.16
CA LEU A 128 6.60 15.79 10.17
C LEU A 128 6.54 14.30 9.87
N ALA A 129 6.25 13.45 10.87
CA ALA A 129 6.06 12.02 10.68
C ALA A 129 4.90 11.73 9.73
N VAL A 130 3.73 12.33 9.95
CA VAL A 130 2.58 12.18 9.05
C VAL A 130 2.96 12.63 7.63
N PHE A 131 3.58 13.81 7.49
CA PHE A 131 3.92 14.34 6.17
C PHE A 131 4.93 13.47 5.42
N ILE A 132 6.07 13.13 6.04
CA ILE A 132 7.13 12.35 5.39
C ILE A 132 6.66 10.94 5.06
N VAL A 133 5.95 10.28 5.97
CA VAL A 133 5.47 8.91 5.74
C VAL A 133 4.46 8.89 4.59
N ASN A 134 3.57 9.88 4.49
CA ASN A 134 2.63 9.97 3.37
C ASN A 134 3.33 10.25 2.04
N MET A 135 4.37 11.09 2.03
CA MET A 135 5.19 11.28 0.82
C MET A 135 5.93 10.01 0.42
N ALA A 136 6.49 9.27 1.39
CA ALA A 136 7.16 8.00 1.13
C ALA A 136 6.18 6.95 0.59
N PHE A 137 4.97 6.86 1.16
CA PHE A 137 3.91 5.97 0.71
C PHE A 137 3.46 6.32 -0.72
N ALA A 138 3.25 7.61 -1.01
CA ALA A 138 2.91 8.10 -2.34
C ALA A 138 4.02 7.81 -3.37
N ALA A 139 5.28 7.95 -2.97
CA ALA A 139 6.45 7.66 -3.81
C ALA A 139 6.57 6.16 -4.11
N ALA A 140 6.32 5.29 -3.13
CA ALA A 140 6.29 3.84 -3.34
C ALA A 140 5.21 3.43 -4.36
N HIS A 141 4.14 4.23 -4.48
CA HIS A 141 3.02 4.00 -5.37
C HIS A 141 3.04 4.91 -6.62
N SER A 142 4.18 5.49 -7.02
CA SER A 142 4.19 6.48 -8.10
C SER A 142 4.23 5.86 -9.52
N ILE A 143 3.15 5.18 -9.92
CA ILE A 143 3.00 4.66 -11.31
C ILE A 143 2.68 5.81 -12.28
N THR A 144 1.81 6.74 -11.87
CA THR A 144 1.54 8.00 -12.57
C THR A 144 1.40 9.13 -11.55
N PRO A 145 1.55 10.40 -11.93
CA PRO A 145 1.35 11.52 -11.00
C PRO A 145 -0.05 11.52 -10.37
N ALA A 146 -1.09 11.18 -11.13
CA ALA A 146 -2.46 11.09 -10.62
C ALA A 146 -2.63 9.95 -9.61
N TYR A 147 -1.99 8.80 -9.87
CA TYR A 147 -2.00 7.66 -8.95
C TYR A 147 -1.20 7.96 -7.67
N ALA A 148 -0.06 8.64 -7.78
CA ALA A 148 0.73 9.08 -6.62
C ALA A 148 -0.06 10.05 -5.72
N VAL A 149 -0.80 11.01 -6.30
CA VAL A 149 -1.67 11.91 -5.54
C VAL A 149 -2.79 11.14 -4.83
N LEU A 150 -3.40 10.16 -5.51
CA LEU A 150 -4.44 9.32 -4.92
C LEU A 150 -3.88 8.49 -3.75
N ALA A 151 -2.72 7.87 -3.95
CA ALA A 151 -2.03 7.07 -2.94
C ALA A 151 -1.61 7.92 -1.73
N GLY A 152 -1.10 9.14 -1.95
CA GLY A 152 -0.77 10.07 -0.87
C GLY A 152 -2.00 10.51 -0.07
N PHE A 153 -3.13 10.72 -0.73
CA PHE A 153 -4.39 11.03 -0.05
C PHE A 153 -4.92 9.85 0.78
N LEU A 154 -4.82 8.63 0.25
CA LEU A 154 -5.17 7.41 0.98
C LEU A 154 -4.26 7.17 2.19
N GLY A 155 -2.95 7.37 2.02
CA GLY A 155 -1.98 7.33 3.11
C GLY A 155 -2.36 8.32 4.21
N TRP A 156 -2.74 9.55 3.85
CA TRP A 156 -3.17 10.55 4.82
C TRP A 156 -4.38 10.09 5.64
N ILE A 157 -5.42 9.56 4.97
CA ILE A 157 -6.60 9.00 5.66
C ILE A 157 -6.20 7.88 6.62
N TRP A 158 -5.32 6.99 6.16
CA TRP A 158 -4.83 5.87 6.96
C TRP A 158 -4.07 6.35 8.21
N GLN A 159 -3.28 7.42 8.10
CA GLN A 159 -2.51 7.96 9.22
C GLN A 159 -3.34 8.71 10.28
N LEU A 160 -4.47 9.31 9.90
CA LEU A 160 -5.36 9.99 10.85
C LEU A 160 -5.93 9.07 11.93
N GLU A 161 -5.97 7.76 11.70
CA GLU A 161 -6.45 6.78 12.69
C GLU A 161 -5.53 6.66 13.92
N LYS A 162 -4.23 6.98 13.79
CA LYS A 162 -3.26 6.85 14.89
C LYS A 162 -2.81 8.17 15.52
N MET A 163 -3.39 9.29 15.08
CA MET A 163 -3.30 10.58 15.77
C MET A 163 -4.33 10.68 16.89
#